data_AF-A0A1F4HQD8-F1
#
_entry.id   AF-A0A1F4HQD8-F1
#
_cell.length_a   1.000
_cell.length_b   1.000
_cell.length_c   1.000
_cell.angle_alpha   90.00
_cell.angle_beta   90.00
_cell.angle_gamma   90.00
#
_symmetry.space_group_name_H-M   'P 1'
#
loop_
_entity.id
_entity.type
_entity.pdbx_description
1 polymer ?
#
loop_
_entity_poly.entity_id
_entity_poly.type
_entity_poly.pdbx_seq_one_letter_code
_entity_poly.pdbx_strand_id
1 'polypeptide(L)'
;MRRGHAATLVACLAGLCAGAPAGAACELVLLDHRSGTELQRLPLDARSPELRIAFVHSVLGTPVVDRYRFTPLARLVEEVFEGEGYGLPYAAGPGESLSRAGAGWRLQLDRSVHPLVVRPLPQQRMRLLLPHREWLLGEISTRAIEFQAQGCPALASP
;
A
#
# COMPACT_ATOMS: atom_id res chain seq x y z
N MET A 1 -5.58 -76.32 30.94
CA MET A 1 -5.38 -76.21 29.48
C MET A 1 -5.38 -74.75 29.08
N ARG A 2 -4.30 -74.32 28.42
CA ARG A 2 -4.06 -72.97 27.89
C ARG A 2 -5.01 -72.65 26.74
N ARG A 3 -5.42 -71.38 26.60
CA ARG A 3 -5.57 -70.66 25.31
C ARG A 3 -5.82 -69.17 25.60
N GLY A 4 -4.82 -68.35 25.28
CA GLY A 4 -4.94 -66.89 25.29
C GLY A 4 -5.03 -66.37 23.85
N HIS A 5 -5.75 -65.27 23.63
CA HIS A 5 -5.76 -64.49 22.39
C HIS A 5 -5.58 -63.02 22.83
N ALA A 6 -4.40 -62.45 22.62
CA ALA A 6 -4.03 -61.62 21.46
C ALA A 6 -4.59 -60.19 21.59
N ALA A 7 -3.79 -59.34 22.25
CA ALA A 7 -3.97 -57.89 22.25
C ALA A 7 -3.43 -57.32 20.94
N THR A 8 -4.21 -56.49 20.26
CA THR A 8 -3.71 -55.64 19.17
C THR A 8 -4.29 -54.25 19.41
N LEU A 9 -3.53 -53.41 20.11
CA LEU A 9 -3.83 -51.99 20.26
C LEU A 9 -3.03 -51.24 19.19
N VAL A 10 -3.78 -50.73 18.23
CA VAL A 10 -3.35 -49.89 17.10
C VAL A 10 -2.68 -48.64 17.64
N ALA A 11 -1.42 -48.40 17.25
CA ALA A 11 -0.69 -47.19 17.57
C ALA A 11 -1.23 -46.02 16.75
N CYS A 12 -1.88 -45.05 17.40
CA CYS A 12 -2.18 -43.75 16.80
C CYS A 12 -0.89 -42.96 16.61
N LEU A 13 -0.43 -42.87 15.36
CA LEU A 13 0.55 -41.88 14.92
C LEU A 13 -0.08 -40.49 15.02
N ALA A 14 0.16 -39.80 16.14
CA ALA A 14 -0.12 -38.39 16.31
C ALA A 14 0.84 -37.60 15.40
N GLY A 15 0.37 -37.29 14.18
CA GLY A 15 1.05 -36.37 13.27
C GLY A 15 1.09 -34.99 13.91
N LEU A 16 2.27 -34.59 14.40
CA LEU A 16 2.58 -33.19 14.69
C LEU A 16 2.53 -32.41 13.37
N CYS A 17 1.38 -31.80 13.07
CA CYS A 17 1.33 -30.66 12.17
C CYS A 17 2.04 -29.50 12.87
N ALA A 18 3.36 -29.42 12.69
CA ALA A 18 4.11 -28.21 12.98
C ALA A 18 3.54 -27.10 12.09
N GLY A 19 2.65 -26.27 12.66
CA GLY A 19 2.18 -25.06 12.01
C GLY A 19 3.39 -24.19 11.72
N ALA A 20 3.76 -24.07 10.45
CA ALA A 20 4.70 -23.06 10.02
C ALA A 20 4.22 -21.70 10.56
N PRO A 21 5.10 -20.85 11.11
CA PRO A 21 4.70 -19.52 11.51
C PRO A 21 4.08 -18.85 10.27
N ALA A 22 2.80 -18.49 10.38
CA ALA A 22 2.19 -17.62 9.39
C ALA A 22 3.04 -16.35 9.39
N GLY A 23 3.89 -16.19 8.38
CA GLY A 23 4.66 -14.97 8.21
C GLY A 23 3.68 -13.81 8.27
N ALA A 24 4.02 -12.77 9.05
CA ALA A 24 3.17 -11.60 9.17
C ALA A 24 2.77 -11.15 7.76
N ALA A 25 1.46 -11.08 7.49
CA ALA A 25 0.98 -10.65 6.19
C ALA A 25 1.50 -9.23 5.94
N CYS A 26 1.94 -8.97 4.70
CA CYS A 26 2.27 -7.61 4.30
C CYS A 26 0.97 -6.81 4.21
N GLU A 27 0.85 -5.79 5.05
CA GLU A 27 -0.37 -5.03 5.25
C GLU A 27 -0.11 -3.53 5.18
N LEU A 28 -1.07 -2.81 4.61
CA LEU A 28 -1.17 -1.37 4.71
C LEU A 28 -2.03 -1.03 5.93
N VAL A 29 -1.45 -0.29 6.86
CA VAL A 29 -2.11 0.20 8.08
C VAL A 29 -2.33 1.70 7.94
N LEU A 30 -3.59 2.11 8.08
CA LEU A 30 -4.03 3.50 8.06
C LEU A 30 -4.25 3.94 9.51
N LEU A 31 -3.56 4.99 9.92
CA LEU A 31 -3.63 5.52 11.28
C LEU A 31 -4.14 6.95 11.25
N ASP A 32 -4.91 7.36 12.26
CA ASP A 32 -5.08 8.79 12.55
C ASP A 32 -3.71 9.34 12.94
N HIS A 33 -3.17 10.23 12.12
CA HIS A 33 -1.78 10.69 12.25
C HIS A 33 -1.48 11.33 13.62
N ARG A 34 -2.47 11.97 14.25
CA ARG A 34 -2.25 12.67 15.53
C ARG A 34 -2.29 11.75 16.73
N SER A 35 -3.19 10.77 16.72
CA SER A 35 -3.44 9.88 17.85
C SER A 35 -2.78 8.51 17.72
N GLY A 36 -2.33 8.13 16.52
CA GLY A 36 -1.82 6.79 16.23
C GLY A 36 -2.91 5.70 16.26
N THR A 37 -4.18 6.07 16.33
CA THR A 37 -5.29 5.10 16.34
C THR A 37 -5.43 4.46 14.96
N GLU A 38 -5.50 3.13 14.91
CA GLU A 38 -5.77 2.39 13.69
C GLU A 38 -7.18 2.68 13.18
N LEU A 39 -7.25 3.19 11.96
CA LEU A 39 -8.49 3.45 11.23
C LEU A 39 -8.87 2.25 10.39
N GLN A 40 -7.88 1.63 9.74
CA GLN A 40 -8.09 0.52 8.83
C GLN A 40 -6.79 -0.25 8.58
N ARG A 41 -6.94 -1.55 8.31
CA ARG A 41 -5.86 -2.45 7.89
C ARG A 41 -6.27 -3.17 6.62
N LEU A 42 -5.38 -3.19 5.64
CA LEU A 42 -5.64 -3.67 4.28
C LEU A 42 -4.52 -4.59 3.81
N PRO A 43 -4.80 -5.66 3.07
CA PRO A 43 -3.74 -6.50 2.51
C PRO A 43 -2.94 -5.75 1.43
N LEU A 44 -1.62 -5.94 1.41
CA LEU A 44 -0.72 -5.54 0.34
C LEU A 44 -0.07 -6.78 -0.30
N ASP A 45 0.30 -6.69 -1.59
CA ASP A 45 1.13 -7.72 -2.21
C ASP A 45 2.54 -7.62 -1.64
N ALA A 46 2.97 -8.63 -0.87
CA ALA A 46 4.32 -8.69 -0.31
C ALA A 46 5.43 -8.64 -1.37
N ARG A 47 5.15 -9.06 -2.62
CA ARG A 47 6.12 -9.03 -3.72
C ARG A 47 6.22 -7.65 -4.37
N SER A 48 5.20 -6.82 -4.19
CA SER A 48 5.13 -5.46 -4.73
C SER A 48 4.26 -4.59 -3.82
N PRO A 49 4.76 -4.21 -2.63
CA PRO A 49 4.02 -3.41 -1.67
C PRO A 49 3.90 -1.98 -2.19
N GLU A 50 2.84 -1.74 -2.97
CA GLU A 50 2.53 -0.47 -3.60
C GLU A 50 1.09 -0.05 -3.30
N LEU A 51 0.87 1.26 -3.26
CA LEU A 51 -0.46 1.86 -3.29
C LEU A 51 -0.48 3.02 -4.27
N ARG A 52 -1.67 3.46 -4.66
CA ARG A 52 -1.84 4.75 -5.36
C ARG A 52 -2.79 5.66 -4.60
N ILE A 53 -2.51 6.95 -4.64
CA ILE A 53 -3.42 7.99 -4.17
C ILE A 53 -3.85 8.80 -5.38
N ALA A 54 -5.16 8.86 -5.63
CA ALA A 54 -5.73 9.66 -6.70
C ALA A 54 -6.51 10.85 -6.13
N PHE A 55 -6.38 12.02 -6.74
CA PHE A 55 -7.12 13.21 -6.34
C PHE A 55 -7.39 14.12 -7.54
N VAL A 56 -8.31 15.06 -7.38
CA VAL A 56 -8.61 16.10 -8.36
C VAL A 56 -7.79 17.34 -8.04
N HIS A 57 -7.01 17.81 -9.02
CA HIS A 57 -6.22 19.03 -8.90
C HIS A 57 -7.15 20.22 -8.65
N SER A 58 -6.90 20.99 -7.58
CA SER A 58 -7.83 22.03 -7.11
C SER A 58 -8.08 23.15 -8.12
N VAL A 59 -7.05 23.50 -8.90
CA VAL A 59 -7.14 24.56 -9.93
C VAL A 59 -7.63 24.02 -11.27
N LEU A 60 -6.96 23.00 -11.80
CA LEU A 60 -7.23 22.47 -13.14
C LEU A 60 -8.47 21.56 -13.21
N GLY A 61 -8.93 21.01 -12.08
CA GLY A 61 -10.04 20.05 -12.07
C GLY A 61 -9.71 18.70 -12.71
N THR A 62 -8.44 18.45 -13.06
CA THR A 62 -7.95 17.23 -13.69
C THR A 62 -7.48 16.20 -12.66
N PRO A 63 -7.51 14.89 -12.98
CA PRO A 63 -7.02 13.86 -12.07
C PRO A 63 -5.49 13.89 -11.96
N VAL A 64 -5.00 13.63 -10.75
CA VAL A 64 -3.61 13.32 -10.45
C VAL A 64 -3.57 11.96 -9.75
N VAL A 65 -2.60 11.12 -10.11
CA VAL A 65 -2.39 9.81 -9.50
C VAL A 65 -0.93 9.65 -9.09
N ASP A 66 -0.73 9.55 -7.78
CA ASP A 66 0.57 9.32 -7.17
C ASP A 66 0.72 7.83 -6.87
N ARG A 67 1.83 7.22 -7.27
CA ARG A 67 2.15 5.83 -6.96
C ARG A 67 3.27 5.78 -5.94
N TYR A 68 3.00 5.09 -4.84
CA TYR A 68 3.94 4.90 -3.75
C TYR A 68 4.36 3.45 -3.67
N ARG A 69 5.66 3.23 -3.46
CA ARG A 69 6.25 1.92 -3.15
C ARG A 69 6.83 1.95 -1.74
N PHE A 70 6.67 0.86 -1.00
CA PHE A 70 7.23 0.72 0.34
C PHE A 70 8.52 -0.10 0.33
N THR A 71 9.66 0.53 0.68
CA THR A 71 10.99 -0.12 0.74
C THR A 71 11.88 0.38 1.88
N PRO A 72 11.62 0.05 3.16
CA PRO A 72 10.34 -0.31 3.79
C PRO A 72 9.43 0.92 4.00
N LEU A 73 10.00 2.12 3.92
CA LEU A 73 9.27 3.38 4.01
C LEU A 73 8.69 3.75 2.65
N ALA A 74 7.66 4.60 2.65
CA ALA A 74 7.02 5.04 1.41
C ALA A 74 7.97 5.92 0.58
N ARG A 75 7.99 5.63 -0.72
CA ARG A 75 8.67 6.42 -1.74
C ARG A 75 7.68 6.71 -2.86
N LEU A 76 7.57 7.97 -3.25
CA LEU A 76 6.83 8.37 -4.44
C LEU A 76 7.68 8.01 -5.65
N VAL A 77 7.17 7.12 -6.49
CA VAL A 77 7.90 6.55 -7.62
C VAL A 77 7.33 6.96 -8.98
N GLU A 78 6.09 7.46 -9.00
CA GLU A 78 5.44 7.93 -10.21
C GLU A 78 4.32 8.91 -9.87
N GLU A 79 4.18 9.94 -10.69
CA GLU A 79 3.04 10.86 -10.69
C GLU A 79 2.48 10.94 -12.12
N VAL A 80 1.17 10.73 -12.29
CA VAL A 80 0.47 10.87 -13.57
C VAL A 80 -0.57 11.97 -13.45
N PHE A 81 -0.54 12.94 -14.37
CA PHE A 81 -1.39 14.13 -14.30
C PHE A 81 -1.71 14.68 -15.69
N GLU A 82 -2.78 15.47 -15.79
CA GLU A 82 -3.14 16.21 -17.00
C GLU A 82 -3.06 17.73 -16.77
N GLY A 83 -2.52 18.46 -17.76
CA GLY A 83 -2.34 19.90 -17.72
C GLY A 83 -0.89 20.32 -17.44
N GLU A 84 -0.69 21.64 -17.40
CA GLU A 84 0.61 22.28 -17.19
C GLU A 84 0.43 23.51 -16.26
N GLY A 85 1.43 23.77 -15.42
CA GLY A 85 1.40 24.90 -14.45
C GLY A 85 0.70 24.59 -13.13
N TYR A 86 0.43 25.64 -12.33
CA TYR A 86 -0.32 25.59 -11.07
C TYR A 86 0.18 24.59 -10.00
N GLY A 87 1.48 24.33 -9.97
CA GLY A 87 2.10 23.40 -9.02
C GLY A 87 2.30 21.99 -9.56
N LEU A 88 1.85 21.69 -10.78
CA LEU A 88 2.24 20.47 -11.48
C LEU A 88 3.68 20.57 -12.03
N PRO A 89 4.41 19.46 -12.08
CA PRO A 89 5.73 19.41 -12.71
C PRO A 89 5.67 19.84 -14.18
N TYR A 90 6.57 20.72 -14.60
CA TYR A 90 6.69 21.17 -16.00
C TYR A 90 7.98 20.68 -16.68
N ALA A 91 8.91 20.12 -15.91
CA ALA A 91 10.15 19.51 -16.37
C ALA A 91 10.58 18.42 -15.37
N ALA A 92 11.37 17.46 -15.83
CA ALA A 92 12.02 16.49 -14.96
C ALA A 92 13.17 17.16 -14.18
N GLY A 93 13.27 16.87 -12.88
CA GLY A 93 14.45 17.17 -12.08
C GLY A 93 15.60 16.19 -12.31
N PRO A 94 16.74 16.37 -11.61
CA PRO A 94 17.85 15.43 -11.66
C PRO A 94 17.43 14.01 -11.25
N GLY A 95 17.69 13.03 -12.12
CA GLY A 95 17.33 11.63 -11.88
C GLY A 95 15.85 11.28 -12.12
N GLU A 96 15.03 12.26 -12.53
CA GLU A 96 13.63 12.04 -12.89
C GLU A 96 13.48 11.92 -14.42
N SER A 97 12.35 11.37 -14.86
CA SER A 97 11.99 11.29 -16.29
C SER A 97 10.55 11.73 -16.48
N LEU A 98 10.34 12.74 -17.32
CA LEU A 98 9.01 13.24 -17.67
C LEU A 98 8.69 12.85 -19.11
N SER A 99 7.58 12.14 -19.30
CA SER A 99 7.15 11.63 -20.60
C SER A 99 5.66 11.86 -20.83
N ARG A 100 5.24 11.96 -22.09
CA ARG A 100 3.82 12.04 -22.44
C ARG A 100 3.13 10.70 -22.16
N ALA A 101 1.96 10.75 -21.55
CA ALA A 101 1.13 9.58 -21.26
C ALA A 101 -0.34 9.90 -21.53
N GLY A 102 -0.84 9.44 -22.69
CA GLY A 102 -2.20 9.80 -23.14
C GLY A 102 -2.35 11.30 -23.34
N ALA A 103 -3.39 11.89 -22.74
CA ALA A 103 -3.64 13.33 -22.77
C ALA A 103 -2.75 14.14 -21.78
N GLY A 104 -2.00 13.45 -20.92
CA GLY A 104 -1.25 14.06 -19.84
C GLY A 104 0.24 13.73 -19.87
N TRP A 105 0.79 13.67 -18.67
CA TRP A 105 2.19 13.46 -18.38
C TRP A 105 2.34 12.32 -17.38
N ARG A 106 3.47 11.63 -17.47
CA ARG A 106 3.97 10.70 -16.48
C ARG A 106 5.35 11.18 -16.06
N LEU A 107 5.48 11.52 -14.77
CA LEU A 107 6.74 11.76 -14.11
C LEU A 107 7.16 10.48 -13.39
N GLN A 108 8.29 9.90 -13.79
CA GLN A 108 8.99 8.86 -13.04
C GLN A 108 10.04 9.54 -12.17
N LEU A 109 10.06 9.17 -10.90
CA LEU A 109 10.90 9.79 -9.89
C LEU A 109 11.20 8.76 -8.79
N ASP A 110 12.03 9.13 -7.82
CA ASP A 110 12.24 8.32 -6.64
C ASP A 110 12.48 9.18 -5.40
N ARG A 111 11.39 9.57 -4.75
CA ARG A 111 11.40 10.53 -3.64
C ARG A 111 10.95 9.89 -2.35
N SER A 112 11.76 10.00 -1.31
CA SER A 112 11.35 9.56 0.03
C SER A 112 10.17 10.40 0.54
N VAL A 113 9.11 9.73 1.01
CA VAL A 113 7.95 10.38 1.63
C VAL A 113 7.68 9.69 2.95
N HIS A 114 8.33 10.16 4.01
CA HIS A 114 8.18 9.58 5.34
C HIS A 114 8.05 10.66 6.42
N PRO A 115 6.99 10.60 7.26
CA PRO A 115 5.83 9.71 7.15
C PRO A 115 4.99 10.03 5.89
N LEU A 116 4.33 9.02 5.31
CA LEU A 116 3.32 9.26 4.28
C LEU A 116 2.02 9.64 4.97
N VAL A 117 1.73 10.94 4.98
CA VAL A 117 0.53 11.50 5.61
C VAL A 117 -0.31 12.21 4.57
N VAL A 118 -1.58 11.84 4.48
CA VAL A 118 -2.55 12.47 3.58
C VAL A 118 -3.67 13.06 4.40
N ARG A 119 -3.98 14.34 4.18
CA ARG A 119 -5.19 14.95 4.72
C ARG A 119 -6.31 14.83 3.67
N PRO A 120 -7.39 14.09 3.96
CA PRO A 120 -8.51 13.99 3.03
C PRO A 120 -9.17 15.36 2.84
N LEU A 121 -9.25 15.79 1.58
CA LEU A 121 -9.95 17.02 1.18
C LEU A 121 -11.16 16.59 0.34
N PRO A 122 -12.39 16.64 0.88
CA PRO A 122 -13.59 16.14 0.18
C PRO A 122 -13.80 16.75 -1.21
N GLN A 123 -13.47 18.04 -1.37
CA GLN A 123 -13.59 18.76 -2.64
C GLN A 123 -12.67 18.18 -3.73
N GLN A 124 -11.57 17.54 -3.35
CA GLN A 124 -10.63 16.92 -4.27
C GLN A 124 -10.89 15.43 -4.50
N ARG A 125 -11.95 14.87 -3.89
CA ARG A 125 -12.35 13.45 -4.03
C ARG A 125 -11.14 12.51 -3.92
N MET A 126 -10.34 12.68 -2.86
CA MET A 126 -9.11 11.90 -2.68
C MET A 126 -9.42 10.43 -2.41
N ARG A 127 -8.65 9.55 -3.04
CA ARG A 127 -8.91 8.11 -3.06
C ARG A 127 -7.64 7.31 -2.85
N LEU A 128 -7.73 6.25 -2.04
CA LEU A 128 -6.75 5.16 -2.01
C LEU A 128 -7.14 4.13 -3.06
N LEU A 129 -6.20 3.75 -3.93
CA LEU A 129 -6.38 2.70 -4.91
C LEU A 129 -5.43 1.53 -4.61
N LEU A 130 -6.01 0.34 -4.45
CA LEU A 130 -5.32 -0.95 -4.48
C LEU A 130 -5.86 -1.77 -5.67
N PRO A 131 -5.18 -2.85 -6.12
CA PRO A 131 -5.50 -3.54 -7.37
C PRO A 131 -6.98 -3.94 -7.59
N HIS A 132 -7.72 -4.19 -6.51
CA HIS A 132 -9.11 -4.70 -6.58
C HIS A 132 -10.13 -3.78 -5.92
N ARG A 133 -9.71 -2.66 -5.34
CA ARG A 133 -10.61 -1.80 -4.58
C ARG A 133 -10.08 -0.37 -4.46
N GLU A 134 -11.04 0.53 -4.41
CA GLU A 134 -10.86 1.95 -4.19
C GLU A 134 -11.62 2.36 -2.92
N TRP A 135 -11.05 3.30 -2.18
CA TRP A 135 -11.71 3.92 -1.03
C TRP A 135 -11.64 5.43 -1.14
N LEU A 136 -12.76 6.12 -0.89
CA LEU A 136 -12.74 7.55 -0.67
C LEU A 136 -12.13 7.82 0.71
N LEU A 137 -11.02 8.57 0.74
CA LEU A 137 -10.32 8.81 2.00
C LEU A 137 -11.16 9.60 3.00
N GLY A 138 -12.05 10.47 2.50
CA GLY A 138 -12.98 11.24 3.33
C GLY A 138 -14.04 10.40 4.03
N GLU A 139 -14.29 9.16 3.59
CA GLU A 139 -15.18 8.21 4.26
C GLU A 139 -14.47 7.42 5.36
N ILE A 140 -13.14 7.30 5.28
CA ILE A 140 -12.30 6.67 6.31
C ILE A 140 -12.09 7.63 7.48
N SER A 141 -11.73 8.88 7.18
CA SER A 141 -11.50 9.92 8.19
C SER A 141 -11.60 11.32 7.60
N THR A 142 -12.00 12.28 8.42
CA THR A 142 -11.90 13.72 8.11
C THR A 142 -10.59 14.33 8.61
N ARG A 143 -9.72 13.54 9.25
CA ARG A 143 -8.43 13.95 9.83
C ARG A 143 -7.29 13.40 8.97
N ALA A 144 -6.07 13.86 9.22
CA ALA A 144 -4.90 13.37 8.51
C ALA A 144 -4.69 11.88 8.78
N ILE A 145 -4.47 11.11 7.72
CA ILE A 145 -4.26 9.67 7.73
C ILE A 145 -2.79 9.41 7.44
N GLU A 146 -2.12 8.68 8.32
CA GLU A 146 -0.79 8.15 8.08
C GLU A 146 -0.87 6.74 7.50
N PHE A 147 -0.04 6.46 6.49
CA PHE A 147 0.00 5.19 5.77
C PHE A 147 1.31 4.48 6.09
N GLN A 148 1.21 3.25 6.61
CA GLN A 148 2.37 2.43 6.94
C GLN A 148 2.25 1.05 6.30
N ALA A 149 3.36 0.54 5.76
CA ALA A 149 3.48 -0.87 5.41
C ALA A 149 4.05 -1.63 6.62
N GLN A 150 3.35 -2.67 7.07
CA GLN A 150 3.77 -3.54 8.17
C GLN A 150 3.87 -4.98 7.67
N GLY A 151 4.85 -5.74 8.18
CA GLY A 151 5.08 -7.13 7.75
C GLY A 151 5.56 -7.30 6.30
N CYS A 152 5.88 -6.21 5.60
CA CYS A 152 6.35 -6.26 4.22
C CYS A 152 7.86 -6.52 4.14
N PRO A 153 8.33 -7.35 3.20
CA PRO A 153 9.75 -7.61 3.03
C PRO A 153 10.47 -6.34 2.57
N ALA A 154 11.74 -6.20 2.96
CA ALA A 154 12.60 -5.21 2.33
C ALA A 154 12.78 -5.59 0.86
N LEU A 155 12.30 -4.75 -0.06
CA LEU A 155 12.60 -4.92 -1.47
C LEU A 155 14.02 -4.42 -1.73
N ALA A 156 14.78 -5.16 -2.55
CA ALA A 156 16.01 -4.64 -3.10
C ALA A 156 15.69 -3.42 -3.99
N SER A 157 16.43 -2.32 -3.81
CA SER A 157 16.40 -1.23 -4.78
C SER A 157 16.83 -1.79 -6.15
N PRO A 158 16.13 -1.44 -7.24
CA PRO A 158 16.55 -1.81 -8.59
C PRO A 158 17.90 -1.18 -8.96
#